data_AF-A0A2T0KCA7-F1
#
_entry.id   AF-A0A2T0KCA7-F1
#
_cell.length_a   1.000
_cell.length_b   1.000
_cell.length_c   1.000
_cell.angle_alpha   90.00
_cell.angle_beta   90.00
_cell.angle_gamma   90.00
#
_symmetry.space_group_name_H-M   'P 1'
#
loop_
_entity.id
_entity.type
_entity.pdbx_description
1 polymer ?
#
loop_
_entity_poly.entity_id
_entity_poly.type
_entity_poly.pdbx_seq_one_letter_code
_entity_poly.pdbx_strand_id
1 'polypeptide(L)'
;MTPARLLTALASVHGLHPRAEQRIPPVITWDDDPCGGTAAATLNAGGIRVTEPFGAGGLADVQDIEPCVFQRVLRPEAAALLWLHSTEPDTSDGDEVLAQRVFATDLPAEGYLPGSPEDELTIHMLVGELTAGAECDFGGDMLFAQMRAVVRSTFGERAGLVEITRRAVI
;
A
#
# COMPACT_ATOMS: atom_id res chain seq x y z
N MET A 1 24.30 -14.85 2.47
CA MET A 1 22.98 -15.41 2.07
C MET A 1 22.27 -14.41 1.18
N THR A 2 21.71 -14.77 0.01
CA THR A 2 21.19 -13.81 -1.01
C THR A 2 19.78 -13.25 -0.69
N PRO A 3 19.34 -12.14 -1.34
CA PRO A 3 17.94 -11.69 -1.35
C PRO A 3 16.94 -12.82 -1.63
N ALA A 4 17.37 -13.89 -2.32
CA ALA A 4 16.58 -15.07 -2.55
C ALA A 4 16.13 -15.79 -1.27
N ARG A 5 16.92 -15.79 -0.18
CA ARG A 5 16.51 -16.40 1.11
C ARG A 5 15.42 -15.58 1.80
N LEU A 6 15.53 -14.25 1.81
CA LEU A 6 14.48 -13.37 2.32
C LEU A 6 13.21 -13.51 1.48
N LEU A 7 13.34 -13.51 0.15
CA LEU A 7 12.23 -13.75 -0.77
C LEU A 7 11.54 -15.10 -0.49
N THR A 8 12.32 -16.17 -0.28
CA THR A 8 11.80 -17.51 0.01
C THR A 8 11.08 -17.56 1.36
N ALA A 9 11.63 -16.89 2.38
CA ALA A 9 11.01 -16.82 3.70
C ALA A 9 9.72 -15.99 3.69
N LEU A 10 9.65 -14.91 2.91
CA LEU A 10 8.42 -14.16 2.72
C LEU A 10 7.40 -14.96 1.90
N ALA A 11 7.84 -15.71 0.88
CA ALA A 11 6.96 -16.53 0.05
C ALA A 11 6.40 -17.76 0.78
N SER A 12 6.91 -18.11 1.96
CA SER A 12 6.35 -19.17 2.80
C SER A 12 5.20 -18.69 3.69
N VAL A 13 4.98 -17.38 3.78
CA VAL A 13 3.83 -16.82 4.47
C VAL A 13 2.60 -16.95 3.59
N HIS A 14 1.51 -17.46 4.14
CA HIS A 14 0.26 -17.62 3.41
C HIS A 14 -0.26 -16.26 2.91
N GLY A 15 -0.67 -16.18 1.64
CA GLY A 15 -1.18 -14.95 1.02
C GLY A 15 -0.10 -14.03 0.45
N LEU A 16 1.18 -14.25 0.79
CA LEU A 16 2.28 -13.42 0.33
C LEU A 16 2.80 -13.87 -1.04
N HIS A 17 2.80 -12.93 -1.98
CA HIS A 17 3.44 -13.09 -3.29
C HIS A 17 4.57 -12.06 -3.45
N PRO A 18 5.68 -12.22 -2.70
CA PRO A 18 6.74 -11.23 -2.68
C PRO A 18 7.51 -11.23 -4.00
N ARG A 19 8.00 -10.04 -4.37
CA ARG A 19 8.82 -9.78 -5.54
C ARG A 19 10.02 -8.95 -5.14
N ALA A 20 11.19 -9.26 -5.72
CA ALA A 20 12.39 -8.48 -5.51
C ALA A 20 12.52 -7.41 -6.59
N GLU A 21 12.69 -6.17 -6.18
CA GLU A 21 12.98 -5.05 -7.08
C GLU A 21 14.48 -5.00 -7.39
N GLN A 22 14.82 -4.65 -8.64
CA GLN A 22 16.21 -4.49 -9.07
C GLN A 22 16.77 -3.14 -8.62
N ARG A 23 16.89 -2.94 -7.31
CA ARG A 23 17.45 -1.74 -6.66
C ARG A 23 18.63 -2.12 -5.75
N ILE A 24 19.47 -1.15 -5.38
CA ILE A 24 20.56 -1.32 -4.41
C ILE A 24 20.35 -0.31 -3.27
N PRO A 25 20.13 -0.76 -2.02
CA PRO A 25 19.96 -2.16 -1.61
C PRO A 25 18.67 -2.78 -2.18
N PRO A 26 18.59 -4.12 -2.30
CA PRO A 26 17.41 -4.79 -2.82
C PRO A 26 16.20 -4.57 -1.89
N VAL A 27 15.06 -4.24 -2.51
CA VAL A 27 13.77 -4.06 -1.84
C VAL A 27 12.89 -5.25 -2.22
N ILE A 28 12.25 -5.87 -1.24
CA ILE A 28 11.26 -6.93 -1.47
C ILE A 28 9.87 -6.37 -1.17
N THR A 29 9.02 -6.33 -2.18
CA THR A 29 7.65 -5.83 -2.07
C THR A 29 6.62 -6.92 -2.26
N TRP A 30 5.42 -6.74 -1.73
CA TRP A 30 4.24 -7.55 -1.99
C TRP A 30 2.98 -6.68 -1.91
N ASP A 31 1.88 -7.17 -2.46
CA ASP A 31 0.63 -6.41 -2.53
C ASP A 31 -0.32 -6.77 -1.39
N ASP A 32 -0.91 -5.74 -0.76
CA ASP A 32 -2.06 -5.76 0.17
C ASP A 32 -1.98 -6.57 1.47
N ASP A 33 -1.77 -7.89 1.41
CA ASP A 33 -1.79 -8.77 2.58
C ASP A 33 -0.52 -9.63 2.64
N PRO A 34 0.06 -9.82 3.84
CA PRO A 34 -0.28 -9.26 5.14
C PRO A 34 0.42 -7.93 5.41
N CYS A 35 0.11 -7.30 6.55
CA CYS A 35 0.74 -6.06 6.97
C CYS A 35 2.22 -6.27 7.29
N GLY A 36 2.98 -5.17 7.36
CA GLY A 36 4.42 -5.21 7.63
C GLY A 36 4.76 -5.89 8.96
N GLY A 37 3.92 -5.69 9.98
CA GLY A 37 4.08 -6.32 11.29
C GLY A 37 3.93 -7.85 11.25
N THR A 38 2.93 -8.36 10.56
CA THR A 38 2.71 -9.81 10.38
C THR A 38 3.85 -10.45 9.58
N ALA A 39 4.30 -9.79 8.50
CA ALA A 39 5.47 -10.23 7.74
C ALA A 39 6.74 -10.26 8.61
N ALA A 40 6.98 -9.20 9.40
CA ALA A 40 8.13 -9.12 10.30
C ALA A 40 8.11 -10.19 11.40
N ALA A 41 6.95 -10.45 11.99
CA ALA A 41 6.78 -11.52 12.98
C ALA A 41 7.12 -12.89 12.37
N THR A 42 6.69 -13.14 11.13
CA THR A 42 6.97 -14.39 10.43
C THR A 42 8.45 -14.54 10.09
N LEU A 43 9.12 -13.47 9.66
CA LEU A 43 10.57 -13.47 9.44
C LEU A 43 11.34 -13.82 10.71
N ASN A 44 11.00 -13.17 11.83
CA ASN A 44 11.63 -13.46 13.12
C ASN A 44 11.41 -14.92 13.55
N ALA A 45 10.20 -15.46 13.39
CA ALA A 45 9.90 -16.87 13.66
C ALA A 45 10.70 -17.83 12.75
N GLY A 46 11.00 -17.42 11.52
CA GLY A 46 11.85 -18.12 10.56
C GLY A 46 13.36 -17.94 10.80
N GLY A 47 13.77 -17.26 11.88
CA GLY A 47 15.17 -17.02 12.23
C GLY A 47 15.85 -15.91 11.43
N ILE A 48 15.09 -15.07 10.72
CA ILE A 48 15.59 -13.87 10.04
C ILE A 48 15.30 -12.67 10.94
N ARG A 49 16.36 -12.00 11.41
CA ARG A 49 16.24 -10.89 12.35
C ARG A 49 15.70 -9.65 11.64
N VAL A 50 14.59 -9.10 12.12
CA VAL A 50 14.10 -7.78 11.72
C VAL A 50 14.62 -6.74 12.72
N THR A 51 15.37 -5.74 12.25
CA THR A 51 16.03 -4.75 13.11
C THR A 51 15.23 -3.46 13.26
N GLU A 52 14.52 -3.05 12.22
CA GLU A 52 13.77 -1.79 12.18
C GLU A 52 12.40 -2.01 11.54
N PRO A 53 11.36 -2.35 12.33
CA PRO A 53 10.00 -2.47 11.81
C PRO A 53 9.36 -1.08 11.63
N PHE A 54 8.61 -0.90 10.55
CA PHE A 54 7.72 0.24 10.31
C PHE A 54 6.36 -0.25 9.82
N GLY A 55 5.34 0.62 9.77
CA GLY A 55 3.96 0.19 9.50
C GLY A 55 3.83 -0.69 8.25
N ALA A 56 4.40 -0.22 7.13
CA ALA A 56 4.36 -0.96 5.88
C ALA A 56 5.35 -2.14 5.79
N GLY A 57 6.30 -2.32 6.72
CA GLY A 57 7.35 -3.33 6.53
C GLY A 57 8.49 -3.26 7.55
N GLY A 58 9.72 -3.43 7.07
CA GLY A 58 10.88 -3.31 7.93
C GLY A 58 12.22 -3.55 7.25
N LEU A 59 13.27 -3.43 8.05
CA LEU A 59 14.63 -3.79 7.68
C LEU A 59 14.98 -5.17 8.23
N ALA A 60 15.34 -6.10 7.34
CA ALA A 60 15.77 -7.45 7.70
C ALA A 60 17.30 -7.58 7.59
N ASP A 61 17.92 -8.06 8.66
CA ASP A 61 19.34 -8.44 8.70
C ASP A 61 19.49 -9.84 8.11
N VAL A 62 20.09 -9.88 6.91
CA VAL A 62 20.38 -11.12 6.19
C VAL A 62 21.88 -11.35 6.26
N GLN A 63 22.31 -12.39 6.99
CA GLN A 63 23.73 -12.69 7.19
C GLN A 63 24.53 -12.66 5.87
N ASP A 64 25.66 -11.96 5.92
CA ASP A 64 26.62 -11.75 4.83
C ASP A 64 26.16 -10.84 3.67
N ILE A 65 25.09 -10.05 3.84
CA ILE A 65 24.64 -9.00 2.88
C ILE A 65 24.26 -7.72 3.63
N GLU A 66 24.23 -6.59 2.92
CA GLU A 66 23.60 -5.36 3.37
C GLU A 66 22.13 -5.60 3.81
N PRO A 67 21.64 -4.85 4.82
CA PRO A 67 20.25 -4.96 5.26
C PRO A 67 19.27 -4.82 4.09
N CYS A 68 18.29 -5.71 4.01
CA CYS A 68 17.29 -5.70 2.95
C CYS A 68 15.99 -5.07 3.46
N VAL A 69 15.42 -4.16 2.68
CA VAL A 69 14.10 -3.59 2.99
C VAL A 69 13.04 -4.55 2.47
N PHE A 70 12.05 -4.84 3.30
CA PHE A 70 10.81 -5.47 2.86
C PHE A 70 9.65 -4.53 3.17
N GLN A 71 8.74 -4.38 2.23
CA GLN A 71 7.66 -3.41 2.35
C GLN A 71 6.41 -3.87 1.60
N ARG A 72 5.27 -3.81 2.28
CA ARG A 72 3.97 -3.89 1.65
C ARG A 72 3.72 -2.66 0.80
N VAL A 73 3.26 -2.91 -0.42
CA VAL A 73 2.70 -1.92 -1.33
C VAL A 73 1.21 -2.22 -1.46
N LEU A 74 0.36 -1.20 -1.54
CA LEU A 74 -1.05 -1.40 -1.84
C LEU A 74 -1.27 -1.47 -3.34
N ARG A 75 -2.19 -2.30 -3.82
CA ARG A 75 -2.67 -2.12 -5.19
C ARG A 75 -3.33 -0.74 -5.33
N PRO A 76 -3.16 -0.05 -6.46
CA PRO A 76 -3.75 1.27 -6.66
C PRO A 76 -5.24 1.33 -6.37
N GLU A 77 -5.98 0.31 -6.80
CA GLU A 77 -7.41 0.18 -6.60
C GLU A 77 -7.75 -0.05 -5.12
N ALA A 78 -6.98 -0.87 -4.42
CA ALA A 78 -7.17 -1.12 -2.99
C ALA A 78 -6.91 0.16 -2.16
N ALA A 79 -5.84 0.89 -2.48
CA ALA A 79 -5.53 2.16 -1.84
C ALA A 79 -6.63 3.20 -2.11
N ALA A 80 -7.09 3.31 -3.36
CA ALA A 80 -8.17 4.22 -3.74
C ALA A 80 -9.47 3.90 -2.98
N LEU A 81 -9.86 2.63 -2.91
CA LEU A 81 -11.04 2.18 -2.16
C LEU A 81 -10.94 2.50 -0.67
N LEU A 82 -9.81 2.17 -0.05
CA LEU A 82 -9.56 2.44 1.36
C LEU A 82 -9.63 3.93 1.70
N TRP A 83 -9.16 4.78 0.78
CA TRP A 83 -9.22 6.23 0.93
C TRP A 83 -10.63 6.79 0.71
N LEU A 84 -11.31 6.37 -0.36
CA LEU A 84 -12.65 6.84 -0.72
C LEU A 84 -13.68 6.50 0.37
N HIS A 85 -13.60 5.28 0.91
CA HIS A 85 -14.51 4.81 1.96
C HIS A 85 -14.00 5.04 3.37
N SER A 86 -12.90 5.80 3.53
CA SER A 86 -12.40 6.16 4.86
C SER A 86 -13.43 7.00 5.60
N THR A 87 -13.64 6.67 6.89
CA THR A 87 -14.40 7.51 7.82
C THR A 87 -13.60 8.68 8.36
N GLU A 88 -12.30 8.75 8.07
CA GLU A 88 -11.44 9.85 8.51
C GLU A 88 -11.78 11.14 7.75
N PRO A 89 -11.68 12.32 8.40
CA PRO A 89 -11.89 13.60 7.74
C PRO A 89 -10.96 13.78 6.54
N ASP A 90 -11.43 14.43 5.47
CA ASP A 90 -10.63 14.74 4.26
C ASP A 90 -9.59 15.85 4.54
N THR A 91 -8.59 15.53 5.34
CA THR A 91 -7.57 16.42 5.91
C THR A 91 -6.23 15.69 6.06
N SER A 92 -5.12 16.40 6.29
CA SER A 92 -3.80 15.76 6.49
C SER A 92 -3.80 14.81 7.68
N ASP A 93 -4.32 15.26 8.81
CA ASP A 93 -4.38 14.45 10.02
C ASP A 93 -5.24 13.20 9.80
N GLY A 94 -6.35 13.31 9.04
CA GLY A 94 -7.19 12.18 8.68
C GLY A 94 -6.49 11.18 7.75
N ASP A 95 -5.72 11.66 6.77
CA ASP A 95 -4.93 10.82 5.87
C ASP A 95 -3.81 10.08 6.64
N GLU A 96 -3.17 10.73 7.60
CA GLU A 96 -2.15 10.11 8.48
C GLU A 96 -2.76 9.02 9.37
N VAL A 97 -3.92 9.27 9.99
CA VAL A 97 -4.65 8.27 10.78
C VAL A 97 -5.06 7.07 9.92
N LEU A 98 -5.55 7.33 8.70
CA LEU A 98 -5.87 6.28 7.74
C LEU A 98 -4.62 5.47 7.37
N ALA A 99 -3.49 6.12 7.09
CA ALA A 99 -2.23 5.44 6.77
C ALA A 99 -1.82 4.51 7.91
N GLN A 100 -1.79 5.00 9.14
CA GLN A 100 -1.44 4.20 10.32
C GLN A 100 -2.35 2.99 10.47
N ARG A 101 -3.68 3.17 10.34
CA ARG A 101 -4.64 2.06 10.43
C ARG A 101 -4.43 1.03 9.33
N VAL A 102 -4.34 1.47 8.08
CA VAL A 102 -4.21 0.59 6.91
C VAL A 102 -2.92 -0.20 7.02
N PHE A 103 -1.78 0.45 7.27
CA PHE A 103 -0.47 -0.20 7.35
C PHE A 103 -0.28 -1.07 8.59
N ALA A 104 -1.03 -0.84 9.67
CA ALA A 104 -1.03 -1.73 10.83
C ALA A 104 -1.91 -2.98 10.70
N THR A 105 -2.75 -3.08 9.66
CA THR A 105 -3.80 -4.11 9.56
C THR A 105 -3.61 -5.00 8.33
N ASP A 106 -3.79 -6.30 8.51
CA ASP A 106 -3.89 -7.28 7.44
C ASP A 106 -5.14 -6.98 6.59
N LEU A 107 -5.00 -7.03 5.27
CA LEU A 107 -6.10 -6.75 4.35
C LEU A 107 -6.65 -8.07 3.79
N PRO A 108 -7.88 -8.11 3.25
CA PRO A 108 -8.34 -9.30 2.55
C PRO A 108 -7.36 -9.66 1.43
N ALA A 109 -6.99 -10.94 1.31
CA ALA A 109 -6.00 -11.41 0.33
C ALA A 109 -6.47 -11.18 -1.12
N GLU A 110 -7.77 -11.28 -1.37
CA GLU A 110 -8.40 -10.91 -2.64
C GLU A 110 -8.33 -9.40 -2.94
N GLY A 111 -8.08 -8.58 -1.91
CA GLY A 111 -8.11 -7.11 -1.95
C GLY A 111 -9.45 -6.51 -1.58
N TYR A 112 -9.50 -5.18 -1.66
CA TYR A 112 -10.76 -4.45 -1.64
C TYR A 112 -11.31 -4.41 -3.06
N LEU A 113 -12.56 -4.84 -3.21
CA LEU A 113 -13.29 -4.79 -4.48
C LEU A 113 -14.30 -3.64 -4.45
N PRO A 114 -14.56 -2.98 -5.59
CA PRO A 114 -15.61 -1.97 -5.72
C PRO A 114 -16.99 -2.56 -5.37
N GLY A 115 -17.81 -1.78 -4.66
CA GLY A 115 -19.17 -2.19 -4.28
C GLY A 115 -20.24 -1.83 -5.31
N SER A 116 -19.91 -0.95 -6.26
CA SER A 116 -20.85 -0.40 -7.24
C SER A 116 -20.14 0.08 -8.52
N PRO A 117 -20.86 0.26 -9.65
CA PRO A 117 -20.32 0.87 -10.87
C PRO A 117 -19.83 2.31 -10.66
N GLU A 118 -20.45 3.04 -9.72
CA GLU A 118 -19.96 4.36 -9.30
C GLU A 118 -18.58 4.24 -8.67
N ASP A 119 -18.39 3.31 -7.72
CA ASP A 119 -17.07 3.07 -7.13
C ASP A 119 -16.03 2.69 -8.19
N GLU A 120 -16.37 1.78 -9.11
CA GLU A 120 -15.48 1.38 -10.22
C GLU A 120 -15.00 2.59 -11.03
N LEU A 121 -15.92 3.46 -11.43
CA LEU A 121 -15.58 4.65 -12.21
C LEU A 121 -14.81 5.68 -11.37
N THR A 122 -15.16 5.88 -10.11
CA THR A 122 -14.46 6.80 -9.21
C THR A 122 -13.01 6.37 -9.00
N ILE A 123 -12.78 5.07 -8.76
CA ILE A 123 -11.43 4.50 -8.65
C ILE A 123 -10.67 4.66 -9.94
N HIS A 124 -11.29 4.34 -11.09
CA HIS A 124 -10.66 4.46 -12.39
C HIS A 124 -10.18 5.89 -12.66
N MET A 125 -11.03 6.89 -12.36
CA MET A 125 -10.68 8.30 -12.50
C MET A 125 -9.54 8.70 -11.57
N LEU A 126 -9.59 8.31 -10.29
CA LEU A 126 -8.55 8.62 -9.31
C LEU A 126 -7.20 7.99 -9.68
N VAL A 127 -7.18 6.69 -9.99
CA VAL A 127 -5.96 5.97 -10.38
C VAL A 127 -5.40 6.53 -11.70
N GLY A 128 -6.26 6.89 -12.64
CA GLY A 128 -5.85 7.56 -13.89
C GLY A 128 -5.09 8.86 -13.62
N GLU A 129 -5.58 9.70 -12.71
CA GLU A 129 -4.90 10.95 -12.34
C GLU A 129 -3.61 10.72 -11.56
N LEU A 130 -3.60 9.75 -10.64
CA LEU A 130 -2.41 9.40 -9.85
C LEU A 130 -1.27 8.93 -10.76
N THR A 131 -1.59 8.13 -11.78
CA THR A 131 -0.61 7.57 -12.70
C THR A 131 -0.18 8.55 -13.80
N ALA A 132 -1.00 9.55 -14.12
CA ALA A 132 -0.68 10.59 -15.10
C ALA A 132 0.22 11.71 -14.55
N GLY A 133 0.13 12.03 -13.25
CA GLY A 133 0.77 13.21 -12.65
C GLY A 133 2.11 12.97 -11.94
N ALA A 134 2.39 11.76 -11.45
CA ALA A 134 3.64 11.37 -10.80
C ALA A 134 3.73 9.84 -10.65
N GLU A 135 4.92 9.30 -10.36
CA GLU A 135 5.01 7.96 -9.77
C GLU A 135 4.44 8.03 -8.34
N CYS A 136 3.15 7.70 -8.18
CA CYS A 136 2.57 7.57 -6.85
C CYS A 136 3.22 6.37 -6.15
N ASP A 137 3.83 6.62 -4.99
CA ASP A 137 4.35 5.54 -4.15
C ASP A 137 3.17 4.92 -3.40
N PHE A 138 2.74 3.74 -3.85
CA PHE A 138 1.69 2.97 -3.21
C PHE A 138 2.16 2.27 -1.91
N GLY A 139 3.35 2.60 -1.43
CA GLY A 139 3.85 2.23 -0.11
C GLY A 139 3.97 3.43 0.84
N GLY A 140 3.82 3.15 2.13
CA GLY A 140 4.23 4.07 3.20
C GLY A 140 3.30 5.25 3.50
N ASP A 141 3.78 6.11 4.41
CA ASP A 141 2.95 7.04 5.17
C ASP A 141 2.39 8.22 4.35
N MET A 142 2.97 8.46 3.16
CA MET A 142 2.62 9.61 2.31
C MET A 142 1.56 9.30 1.24
N LEU A 143 1.19 8.03 1.05
CA LEU A 143 0.29 7.58 -0.01
C LEU A 143 -1.04 8.36 -0.03
N PHE A 144 -1.76 8.41 1.08
CA PHE A 144 -3.06 9.06 1.14
C PHE A 144 -2.98 10.58 1.05
N ALA A 145 -1.89 11.18 1.52
CA ALA A 145 -1.64 12.61 1.33
C ALA A 145 -1.43 12.95 -0.16
N GLN A 146 -0.75 12.09 -0.92
CA GLN A 146 -0.61 12.24 -2.38
C GLN A 146 -1.96 12.10 -3.09
N MET A 147 -2.78 11.13 -2.70
CA MET A 147 -4.14 10.98 -3.23
C MET A 147 -4.97 12.23 -3.03
N ARG A 148 -4.98 12.79 -1.81
CA ARG A 148 -5.69 14.04 -1.53
C ARG A 148 -5.16 15.20 -2.37
N ALA A 149 -3.84 15.31 -2.53
CA ALA A 149 -3.24 16.38 -3.31
C ALA A 149 -3.72 16.36 -4.78
N VAL A 150 -3.72 15.19 -5.40
CA VAL A 150 -4.20 14.97 -6.78
C VAL A 150 -5.70 15.26 -6.88
N VAL A 151 -6.50 14.74 -5.95
CA VAL A 151 -7.94 14.97 -5.95
C VAL A 151 -8.27 16.45 -5.80
N ARG A 152 -7.55 17.15 -4.94
CA ARG A 152 -7.76 18.58 -4.72
C ARG A 152 -7.40 19.40 -5.96
N SER A 153 -6.32 19.05 -6.66
CA SER A 153 -5.92 19.78 -7.87
C SER A 153 -6.87 19.53 -9.03
N THR A 154 -7.36 18.30 -9.20
CA THR A 154 -8.13 17.90 -10.38
C THR A 154 -9.65 18.03 -10.17
N PHE A 155 -10.15 17.64 -9.00
CA PHE A 155 -11.58 17.51 -8.71
C PHE A 155 -12.07 18.48 -7.61
N GLY A 156 -11.20 19.35 -7.10
CA GLY A 156 -11.48 20.30 -6.02
C GLY A 156 -11.39 19.64 -4.64
N GLU A 157 -12.17 18.59 -4.38
CA GLU A 157 -12.19 17.81 -3.13
C GLU A 157 -12.71 16.38 -3.39
N ARG A 158 -12.63 15.48 -2.39
CA ARG A 158 -13.15 14.10 -2.52
C ARG A 158 -14.62 14.05 -2.94
N ALA A 159 -15.44 14.95 -2.41
CA ALA A 159 -16.85 15.06 -2.78
C ALA A 159 -17.06 15.48 -4.25
N GLY A 160 -16.17 16.31 -4.79
CA GLY A 160 -16.21 16.74 -6.19
C GLY A 160 -15.95 15.58 -7.16
N LEU A 161 -14.98 14.72 -6.83
CA LEU A 161 -14.72 13.49 -7.59
C LEU A 161 -15.96 12.58 -7.63
N VAL A 162 -16.55 12.27 -6.46
CA VAL A 162 -17.75 11.42 -6.37
C VAL A 162 -18.93 11.99 -7.15
N GLU A 163 -19.14 13.31 -7.08
CA GLU A 163 -20.23 13.97 -7.80
C GLU A 163 -20.04 13.92 -9.33
N ILE A 164 -18.80 14.06 -9.83
CA ILE A 164 -18.50 13.90 -11.26
C ILE A 164 -18.79 12.47 -11.71
N THR A 165 -18.36 11.48 -10.94
CA THR A 165 -18.62 10.06 -11.22
C THR A 165 -20.12 9.77 -11.27
N ARG A 166 -20.88 10.20 -10.26
CA ARG A 166 -22.34 9.97 -10.20
C ARG A 166 -23.06 10.49 -11.45
N ARG A 167 -22.63 11.62 -12.00
CA ARG A 167 -23.23 12.19 -13.23
C ARG A 167 -22.90 11.39 -14.48
N ALA A 168 -21.79 10.66 -14.49
CA ALA A 168 -21.31 9.91 -15.66
C ALA A 168 -21.88 8.49 -15.76
N VAL A 169 -22.39 7.93 -14.66
CA VAL A 169 -22.97 6.57 -14.60
C VAL A 169 -24.48 6.55 -14.93
N ILE A 170 -25.05 7.70 -15.35
CA ILE A 170 -26.47 7.87 -15.71
C ILE A 170 -26.79 7.30 -17.10
#